data_AF-A0A7Y2AL87-F1
#
_entry.id   AF-A0A7Y2AL87-F1
#
_cell.length_a   1.000
_cell.length_b   1.000
_cell.length_c   1.000
_cell.angle_alpha   90.00
_cell.angle_beta   90.00
_cell.angle_gamma   90.00
#
_symmetry.space_group_name_H-M   'P 1'
#
loop_
_entity.id
_entity.type
_entity.pdbx_description
1 polymer ?
#
loop_
_entity_poly.entity_id
_entity_poly.type
_entity_poly.pdbx_seq_one_letter_code
_entity_poly.pdbx_strand_id
1 'polypeptide(L)'
;MIDHEKLTQAVETHRRTFELLKWLESALNQGFIQFGSVHAFGSDSEAACQWIARHFQNLPPDGRPASPSETDIQPHAHMLATYLSTSFDAVAQPGYRRAGDCSCWCCSWLEALPHLRPKKLSVKDKRRAQRLKLDALRQLALDVDAKADDARLEEIAAGADPAASLALVTYGHQLIRRLRGLTEGPAILALWREFAWDPGGSPKRKFKLRVDDILQAEQRLIEKLTGKRTTG
;
A
#
# COMPACT_ATOMS: atom_id res chain seq x y z
N MET A 1 -9.02 -16.29 -8.84
CA MET A 1 -9.76 -15.55 -7.81
C MET A 1 -8.84 -15.29 -6.63
N ILE A 2 -9.13 -14.26 -5.84
CA ILE A 2 -8.35 -13.94 -4.65
C ILE A 2 -8.67 -14.94 -3.53
N ASP A 3 -7.62 -15.51 -2.95
CA ASP A 3 -7.70 -16.35 -1.76
C ASP A 3 -8.09 -15.49 -0.54
N HIS A 4 -9.27 -15.76 0.04
CA HIS A 4 -9.85 -14.99 1.14
C HIS A 4 -8.94 -14.93 2.37
N GLU A 5 -8.34 -16.05 2.75
CA GLU A 5 -7.48 -16.15 3.94
C GLU A 5 -6.21 -15.33 3.75
N LYS A 6 -5.55 -15.50 2.60
CA LYS A 6 -4.36 -14.71 2.25
C LYS A 6 -4.67 -13.23 2.15
N LEU A 7 -5.82 -12.85 1.59
CA LEU A 7 -6.23 -11.45 1.52
C LEU A 7 -6.46 -10.87 2.91
N THR A 8 -7.12 -11.62 3.80
CA THR A 8 -7.36 -11.22 5.20
C THR A 8 -6.05 -10.97 5.91
N GLN A 9 -5.10 -11.92 5.82
CA GLN A 9 -3.76 -11.76 6.36
C GLN A 9 -3.05 -10.53 5.77
N ALA A 10 -3.17 -10.31 4.45
CA ALA A 10 -2.50 -9.22 3.77
C ALA A 10 -3.03 -7.84 4.17
N VAL A 11 -4.35 -7.68 4.27
CA VAL A 11 -5.01 -6.44 4.71
C VAL A 11 -4.68 -6.13 6.17
N GLU A 12 -4.72 -7.13 7.05
CA GLU A 12 -4.38 -6.93 8.47
C GLU A 12 -2.89 -6.60 8.66
N THR A 13 -2.00 -7.31 7.97
CA THR A 13 -0.56 -7.02 7.99
C THR A 13 -0.29 -5.62 7.45
N HIS A 14 -0.94 -5.23 6.34
CA HIS A 14 -0.84 -3.88 5.78
C HIS A 14 -1.28 -2.81 6.79
N ARG A 15 -2.40 -3.01 7.48
CA ARG A 15 -2.90 -2.08 8.50
C ARG A 15 -1.89 -1.90 9.64
N ARG A 16 -1.41 -3.00 10.22
CA ARG A 16 -0.46 -2.96 11.34
C ARG A 16 0.88 -2.35 10.94
N THR A 17 1.43 -2.77 9.79
CA THR A 17 2.70 -2.22 9.29
C THR A 17 2.61 -0.73 8.97
N PHE A 18 1.44 -0.23 8.55
CA PHE A 18 1.23 1.21 8.39
C PHE A 18 1.25 1.97 9.73
N GLU A 19 0.62 1.43 10.76
CA GLU A 19 0.68 2.04 12.11
C GLU A 19 2.10 1.98 12.68
N LEU A 20 2.83 0.89 12.44
CA LEU A 20 4.25 0.80 12.78
C LEU A 20 5.09 1.86 12.02
N LEU A 21 4.83 2.06 10.73
CA LEU A 21 5.52 3.09 9.93
C LEU A 21 5.29 4.50 10.48
N LYS A 22 4.04 4.83 10.84
CA LYS A 22 3.68 6.12 11.46
C LYS A 22 4.35 6.30 12.82
N TRP A 23 4.41 5.24 13.62
CA TRP A 23 5.12 5.26 14.88
C TRP A 23 6.64 5.48 14.68
N LEU A 24 7.25 4.80 13.72
CA LEU A 24 8.67 4.98 13.37
C LEU A 24 8.96 6.43 12.94
N GLU A 25 8.10 7.01 12.12
CA GLU A 25 8.20 8.42 11.74
C GLU A 25 8.13 9.36 12.95
N SER A 26 7.19 9.12 13.86
CA SER A 26 7.07 9.89 15.10
C SER A 26 8.32 9.74 15.99
N ALA A 27 8.85 8.52 16.12
CA ALA A 27 10.03 8.23 16.91
C ALA A 27 11.30 8.87 16.33
N LEU A 28 11.42 8.91 15.00
CA LEU A 28 12.48 9.65 14.30
C LEU A 28 12.38 11.16 14.55
N ASN A 29 11.18 11.74 14.40
CA ASN A 29 10.96 13.17 14.64
C ASN A 29 11.24 13.59 16.10
N GLN A 30 11.02 12.68 17.05
CA GLN A 30 11.29 12.89 18.48
C GLN A 30 12.75 12.57 18.87
N GLY A 31 13.56 12.06 17.94
CA GLY A 31 14.96 11.69 18.18
C GLY A 31 15.14 10.39 18.99
N PHE A 32 14.09 9.61 19.21
CA PHE A 32 14.16 8.30 19.89
C PHE A 32 14.82 7.23 19.01
N ILE A 33 14.69 7.37 17.70
CA ILE A 33 15.38 6.56 16.69
C ILE A 33 16.22 7.51 15.85
N GLN A 34 17.41 7.08 15.46
CA GLN A 34 18.27 7.81 14.53
C GLN A 34 18.49 6.96 13.29
N PHE A 35 18.73 7.62 12.14
CA PHE A 35 19.22 6.93 10.96
C PHE A 35 20.61 6.36 11.27
N GLY A 36 20.69 5.05 11.48
CA GLY A 36 21.95 4.34 11.70
C GLY A 36 22.68 4.04 10.40
N SER A 37 23.96 3.71 10.53
CA SER A 37 24.76 3.15 9.43
C SER A 37 24.09 1.89 8.88
N VAL A 38 24.12 1.72 7.56
CA VAL A 38 23.68 0.49 6.89
C VAL A 38 24.54 -0.65 7.45
N HIS A 39 23.97 -1.47 8.33
CA HIS A 39 24.62 -2.70 8.77
C HIS A 39 24.71 -3.66 7.57
N ALA A 40 25.60 -4.65 7.66
CA ALA A 40 25.87 -5.65 6.63
C ALA A 40 24.69 -6.64 6.40
N PHE A 41 23.50 -6.13 6.13
CA PHE A 41 22.33 -6.91 5.75
C PHE A 41 22.30 -7.11 4.24
N GLY A 42 21.80 -8.26 3.79
CA GLY A 42 21.65 -8.56 2.37
C GLY A 42 20.50 -7.80 1.72
N SER A 43 19.46 -7.46 2.49
CA SER A 43 18.30 -6.68 2.00
C SER A 43 17.60 -5.85 3.09
N ASP A 44 16.83 -4.84 2.66
CA ASP A 44 15.95 -4.03 3.55
C ASP A 44 14.95 -4.89 4.34
N SER A 45 14.50 -5.99 3.73
CA SER A 45 13.57 -6.95 4.35
C SER A 45 14.22 -7.73 5.49
N GLU A 46 15.46 -8.17 5.31
CA GLU A 46 16.23 -8.83 6.37
C GLU A 46 16.54 -7.87 7.51
N ALA A 47 16.94 -6.63 7.18
CA ALA A 47 17.18 -5.58 8.16
C ALA A 47 15.92 -5.30 8.99
N ALA A 48 14.77 -5.15 8.33
CA ALA A 48 13.47 -4.96 8.99
C ALA A 48 13.10 -6.15 9.88
N CYS A 49 13.33 -7.39 9.42
CA CYS A 49 13.03 -8.61 10.17
C CYS A 49 13.82 -8.66 11.49
N GLN A 50 15.14 -8.45 11.41
CA GLN A 50 16.00 -8.46 12.60
C GLN A 50 15.66 -7.33 13.57
N TRP A 51 15.36 -6.13 13.06
CA TRP A 51 14.95 -5.00 13.88
C TRP A 51 13.62 -5.29 14.60
N ILE A 52 12.60 -5.78 13.89
CA ILE A 52 11.31 -6.14 14.49
C ILE A 52 11.49 -7.22 15.55
N ALA A 53 12.26 -8.27 15.27
CA ALA A 53 12.51 -9.35 16.21
C ALA A 53 13.20 -8.85 17.49
N ARG A 54 14.25 -8.03 17.34
CA ARG A 54 14.99 -7.45 18.47
C ARG A 54 14.12 -6.52 19.33
N HIS A 55 13.22 -5.77 18.71
CA HIS A 55 12.43 -4.75 19.39
C HIS A 55 10.98 -5.16 19.65
N PHE A 56 10.60 -6.42 19.44
CA PHE A 56 9.21 -6.90 19.44
C PHE A 56 8.40 -6.42 20.66
N GLN A 57 8.97 -6.54 21.87
CA GLN A 57 8.28 -6.15 23.12
C GLN A 57 8.09 -4.63 23.27
N ASN A 58 8.86 -3.82 22.55
CA ASN A 58 8.82 -2.37 22.59
C ASN A 58 7.97 -1.76 21.46
N LEU A 59 7.51 -2.57 20.50
CA LEU A 59 6.66 -2.08 19.41
C LEU A 59 5.26 -1.69 19.91
N PRO A 60 4.64 -0.64 19.35
CA PRO A 60 3.26 -0.28 19.71
C PRO A 60 2.30 -1.44 19.41
N PRO A 61 1.31 -1.75 20.27
CA PRO A 61 0.41 -2.88 20.08
C PRO A 61 -0.28 -2.92 18.71
N ASP A 62 -0.70 -1.76 18.19
CA ASP A 62 -1.38 -1.64 16.91
C ASP A 62 -0.48 -1.88 15.69
N GLY A 63 0.84 -1.73 15.86
CA GLY A 63 1.85 -1.96 14.83
C GLY A 63 2.71 -3.21 15.06
N ARG A 64 2.44 -3.99 16.12
CA ARG A 64 3.22 -5.17 16.46
C ARG A 64 2.72 -6.40 15.67
N PRO A 65 3.62 -7.29 15.19
CA PRO A 65 3.21 -8.60 14.68
C PRO A 65 2.42 -9.40 15.74
N ALA A 66 1.60 -10.36 15.30
CA ALA A 66 0.72 -11.11 16.21
C ALA A 66 1.50 -11.93 17.24
N SER A 67 2.62 -12.53 16.84
CA SER A 67 3.55 -13.23 17.73
C SER A 67 5.01 -12.92 17.35
N PRO A 68 5.99 -13.22 18.23
CA PRO A 68 7.40 -13.08 17.92
C PRO A 68 7.95 -14.22 17.05
N SER A 69 7.10 -15.07 16.48
CA SER A 69 7.51 -16.14 15.58
C SER A 69 7.98 -15.60 14.23
N GLU A 70 8.90 -16.32 13.59
CA GLU A 70 9.40 -15.96 12.26
C GLU A 70 8.27 -15.90 11.22
N THR A 71 7.27 -16.80 11.33
CA THR A 71 6.11 -16.85 10.45
C THR A 71 5.23 -15.60 10.50
N ASP A 72 5.21 -14.87 11.62
CA ASP A 72 4.49 -13.61 11.76
C ASP A 72 5.38 -12.40 11.50
N ILE A 73 6.64 -12.44 11.91
CA ILE A 73 7.59 -11.34 11.74
C ILE A 73 7.93 -11.16 10.27
N GLN A 74 8.20 -12.23 9.53
CA GLN A 74 8.71 -12.14 8.16
C GLN A 74 7.72 -11.43 7.21
N PRO A 75 6.42 -11.79 7.14
CA PRO A 75 5.47 -11.07 6.29
C PRO A 75 5.31 -9.60 6.70
N HIS A 76 5.41 -9.32 8.00
CA HIS A 76 5.34 -7.98 8.56
C HIS A 76 6.55 -7.13 8.13
N ALA A 77 7.75 -7.68 8.24
CA ALA A 77 9.01 -7.06 7.82
C ALA A 77 9.03 -6.80 6.30
N HIS A 78 8.63 -7.79 5.51
CA HIS A 78 8.49 -7.67 4.06
C HIS A 78 7.55 -6.53 3.68
N MET A 79 6.34 -6.52 4.25
CA MET A 79 5.35 -5.48 3.99
C MET A 79 5.86 -4.10 4.43
N LEU A 80 6.52 -4.00 5.59
CA LEU A 80 7.13 -2.76 6.06
C LEU A 80 8.19 -2.23 5.09
N ALA A 81 9.16 -3.08 4.71
CA ALA A 81 10.23 -2.71 3.80
C ALA A 81 9.70 -2.22 2.45
N THR A 82 8.61 -2.83 1.94
CA THR A 82 8.04 -2.42 0.66
C THR A 82 7.56 -0.96 0.65
N TYR A 83 7.18 -0.35 1.79
CA TYR A 83 6.73 1.05 1.82
C TYR A 83 7.78 2.03 1.30
N LEU A 84 9.07 1.78 1.54
CA LEU A 84 10.16 2.64 1.08
C LEU A 84 10.40 2.51 -0.44
N SER A 85 10.03 1.38 -1.01
CA SER A 85 10.06 1.16 -2.46
C SER A 85 8.78 1.66 -3.17
N THR A 86 7.63 1.62 -2.50
CA THR A 86 6.32 1.90 -3.12
C THR A 86 5.79 3.29 -2.86
N SER A 87 5.91 3.78 -1.62
CA SER A 87 5.01 4.82 -1.11
C SER A 87 5.75 6.03 -0.56
N PHE A 88 6.92 5.83 0.05
CA PHE A 88 7.66 6.88 0.73
C PHE A 88 9.13 6.92 0.34
N ASP A 89 9.69 8.13 0.31
CA ASP A 89 11.13 8.37 0.35
C ASP A 89 11.54 8.64 1.80
N ALA A 90 12.56 7.95 2.29
CA ALA A 90 13.17 8.23 3.58
C ALA A 90 14.24 9.31 3.42
N VAL A 91 14.09 10.42 4.15
CA VAL A 91 14.99 11.58 4.10
C VAL A 91 15.60 11.78 5.48
N ALA A 92 16.91 11.51 5.61
CA ALA A 92 17.62 11.60 6.89
C ALA A 92 17.60 13.03 7.47
N GLN A 93 17.65 14.04 6.60
CA GLN A 93 17.61 15.46 7.00
C GLN A 93 16.52 16.17 6.19
N PRO A 94 15.26 16.14 6.65
CA PRO A 94 14.12 16.63 5.88
C PRO A 94 14.09 18.17 5.83
N GLY A 95 14.92 18.87 6.60
CA GLY A 95 14.92 20.33 6.67
C GLY A 95 13.67 20.87 7.37
N TYR A 96 13.39 22.16 7.15
CA TYR A 96 12.31 22.87 7.84
C TYR A 96 11.40 23.59 6.85
N ARG A 97 10.13 23.77 7.21
CA ARG A 97 9.19 24.65 6.51
C ARG A 97 8.68 25.74 7.47
N ARG A 98 8.30 26.88 6.93
CA ARG A 98 7.59 27.91 7.69
C ARG A 98 6.18 27.42 7.98
N ALA A 99 5.79 27.45 9.24
CA ALA A 99 4.45 27.12 9.72
C ALA A 99 3.79 28.39 10.28
N GLY A 100 2.48 28.49 10.07
CA GLY A 100 1.65 29.65 10.39
C GLY A 100 1.09 30.33 9.14
N ASP A 101 -0.24 30.41 9.07
CA ASP A 101 -0.99 31.10 7.99
C ASP A 101 -1.06 32.62 8.19
N CYS A 102 -0.48 33.11 9.29
CA CYS A 102 -0.47 34.52 9.59
C CYS A 102 0.66 35.22 8.81
N SER A 103 0.28 36.19 7.97
CA SER A 103 1.19 37.04 7.19
C SER A 103 1.99 38.05 8.04
N CYS A 104 1.89 37.97 9.38
CA CYS A 104 2.66 38.79 10.30
C CYS A 104 4.10 38.27 10.46
N TRP A 105 5.07 39.19 10.57
CA TRP A 105 6.50 38.85 10.69
C TRP A 105 6.86 38.11 12.00
N CYS A 106 6.06 38.23 13.06
CA CYS A 106 6.32 37.60 14.36
C CYS A 106 5.54 36.29 14.60
N CYS A 107 4.67 35.86 13.68
CA CYS A 107 3.74 34.75 13.89
C CYS A 107 4.15 33.44 13.19
N SER A 108 5.32 33.43 12.55
CA SER A 108 5.79 32.25 11.83
C SER A 108 6.90 31.54 12.57
N TRP A 109 6.76 30.23 12.76
CA TRP A 109 7.81 29.37 13.29
C TRP A 109 8.28 28.38 12.22
N LEU A 110 9.43 27.76 12.45
CA LEU A 110 9.94 26.68 11.61
C LEU A 110 9.48 25.34 12.17
N GLU A 111 8.85 24.53 11.34
CA GLU A 111 8.52 23.13 11.63
C GLU A 111 9.44 22.21 10.84
N ALA A 112 9.96 21.17 11.48
CA ALA A 112 10.67 20.11 10.80
C ALA A 112 9.74 19.42 9.78
N LEU A 113 10.24 19.21 8.57
CA LEU A 113 9.54 18.40 7.58
C LEU A 113 9.60 16.92 7.98
N PRO A 114 8.64 16.10 7.56
CA PRO A 114 8.65 14.67 7.88
C PRO A 114 9.83 13.95 7.23
N HIS A 115 10.42 12.99 7.95
CA HIS A 115 11.43 12.07 7.42
C HIS A 115 10.88 11.13 6.34
N LEU A 116 9.58 10.82 6.36
CA LEU A 116 8.93 10.03 5.32
C LEU A 116 8.13 10.94 4.39
N ARG A 117 8.52 10.99 3.13
CA ARG A 117 7.84 11.82 2.12
C ARG A 117 7.09 10.95 1.14
N PRO A 118 5.79 11.18 0.89
CA PRO A 118 5.08 10.45 -0.15
C PRO A 118 5.78 10.60 -1.51
N LYS A 119 6.01 9.48 -2.20
CA LYS A 119 6.63 9.50 -3.52
C LYS A 119 5.76 10.28 -4.51
N LYS A 120 6.42 10.98 -5.43
CA LYS A 120 5.76 11.61 -6.58
C LYS A 120 5.56 10.57 -7.67
N LEU A 121 4.32 10.45 -8.15
CA LEU A 121 3.97 9.53 -9.23
C LEU A 121 4.34 10.12 -10.58
N SER A 122 5.12 9.38 -11.37
CA SER A 122 5.42 9.69 -12.76
C SER A 122 4.35 9.14 -13.71
N VAL A 123 4.41 9.56 -14.97
CA VAL A 123 3.59 8.97 -16.06
C VAL A 123 3.89 7.48 -16.23
N LYS A 124 5.14 7.06 -16.03
CA LYS A 124 5.57 5.66 -16.13
C LYS A 124 4.90 4.79 -15.06
N ASP A 125 4.78 5.31 -13.84
CA ASP A 125 4.15 4.59 -12.72
C ASP A 125 2.66 4.36 -12.98
N LYS A 126 1.97 5.39 -13.48
CA LYS A 126 0.55 5.30 -13.88
C LYS A 126 0.34 4.28 -15.01
N ARG A 127 1.21 4.29 -16.03
CA ARG A 127 1.19 3.28 -17.11
C ARG A 127 1.47 1.87 -16.59
N ARG A 128 2.38 1.71 -15.63
CA ARG A 128 2.65 0.41 -14.98
C ARG A 128 1.43 -0.06 -14.19
N ALA A 129 0.78 0.82 -13.43
CA ALA A 129 -0.47 0.50 -12.72
C ALA A 129 -1.57 0.06 -13.68
N GLN A 130 -1.73 0.71 -14.83
CA GLN A 130 -2.69 0.29 -15.85
C GLN A 130 -2.40 -1.12 -16.39
N ARG A 131 -1.13 -1.46 -16.63
CA ARG A 131 -0.74 -2.82 -17.04
C ARG A 131 -1.06 -3.85 -15.96
N LEU A 132 -0.74 -3.56 -14.70
CA LEU A 132 -1.09 -4.44 -13.58
C LEU A 132 -2.60 -4.70 -13.48
N LYS A 133 -3.41 -3.67 -13.75
CA LYS A 133 -4.88 -3.78 -13.82
C LYS A 133 -5.33 -4.71 -14.94
N LEU A 134 -4.80 -4.55 -16.15
CA LEU A 134 -5.12 -5.45 -17.27
C LEU A 134 -4.66 -6.88 -17.01
N ASP A 135 -3.47 -7.07 -16.43
CA ASP A 135 -2.96 -8.40 -16.08
C ASP A 135 -3.83 -9.08 -15.01
N ALA A 136 -4.29 -8.34 -14.00
CA ALA A 136 -5.22 -8.84 -12.99
C ALA A 136 -6.58 -9.21 -13.60
N LEU A 137 -7.10 -8.39 -14.52
CA LEU A 137 -8.38 -8.67 -15.19
C LEU A 137 -8.28 -9.91 -16.11
N ARG A 138 -7.17 -10.05 -16.85
CA ARG A 138 -6.88 -11.25 -17.66
C ARG A 138 -6.85 -12.50 -16.79
N GLN A 139 -6.12 -12.45 -15.67
CA GLN A 139 -6.05 -13.59 -14.76
C GLN A 139 -7.43 -13.94 -14.19
N LEU A 140 -8.22 -12.94 -13.80
CA LEU A 140 -9.58 -13.17 -13.31
C LEU A 140 -10.48 -13.80 -14.37
N ALA A 141 -10.39 -13.37 -15.63
CA ALA A 141 -11.13 -13.96 -16.74
C ALA A 141 -10.79 -15.44 -16.93
N LEU A 142 -9.50 -15.79 -16.87
CA LEU A 142 -9.04 -17.18 -16.93
C LEU A 142 -9.58 -17.99 -15.75
N ASP A 143 -9.54 -17.44 -14.53
CA ASP A 143 -9.95 -18.13 -13.32
C ASP A 143 -11.45 -18.47 -13.30
N VAL A 144 -12.29 -17.71 -14.02
CA VAL A 144 -13.74 -17.93 -14.11
C VAL A 144 -14.21 -18.49 -15.45
N ASP A 145 -13.27 -18.93 -16.29
CA ASP A 145 -13.52 -19.45 -17.65
C ASP A 145 -14.37 -18.49 -18.52
N ALA A 146 -14.14 -17.17 -18.35
CA ALA A 146 -14.80 -16.16 -19.16
C ALA A 146 -14.10 -16.03 -20.52
N LYS A 147 -14.86 -16.20 -21.60
CA LYS A 147 -14.41 -15.94 -22.97
C LYS A 147 -14.36 -14.43 -23.22
N ALA A 148 -13.25 -13.80 -22.87
CA ALA A 148 -12.97 -12.39 -23.16
C ALA A 148 -11.66 -12.26 -23.92
N ASP A 149 -11.70 -11.62 -25.09
CA ASP A 149 -10.49 -11.23 -25.83
C ASP A 149 -9.91 -9.92 -25.27
N ASP A 150 -8.71 -9.55 -25.74
CA ASP A 150 -8.04 -8.33 -25.27
C ASP A 150 -8.89 -7.06 -25.47
N ALA A 151 -9.64 -6.98 -26.58
CA ALA A 151 -10.52 -5.84 -26.86
C ALA A 151 -11.63 -5.72 -25.81
N ARG A 152 -12.27 -6.84 -25.43
CA ARG A 152 -13.28 -6.87 -24.38
C ARG A 152 -12.71 -6.52 -23.00
N LEU A 153 -11.50 -6.98 -22.70
CA LEU A 153 -10.84 -6.68 -21.43
C LEU A 153 -10.48 -5.20 -21.32
N GLU A 154 -10.01 -4.58 -22.41
CA GLU A 154 -9.76 -3.15 -22.48
C GLU A 154 -11.05 -2.33 -22.32
N GLU A 155 -12.15 -2.76 -22.96
CA GLU A 155 -13.47 -2.13 -22.81
C GLU A 155 -13.94 -2.17 -21.35
N ILE A 156 -13.84 -3.32 -20.67
CA ILE A 156 -14.18 -3.45 -19.27
C ILE A 156 -13.29 -2.54 -18.41
N ALA A 157 -11.97 -2.53 -18.65
CA ALA A 157 -11.03 -1.72 -17.89
C ALA A 157 -11.21 -0.20 -18.07
N ALA A 158 -11.78 0.24 -19.21
CA ALA A 158 -12.06 1.64 -19.50
C ALA A 158 -13.35 2.17 -18.83
N GLY A 159 -14.24 1.30 -18.36
CA GLY A 159 -15.47 1.70 -17.68
C GLY A 159 -15.22 2.38 -16.33
N ALA A 160 -15.97 3.43 -16.01
CA ALA A 160 -15.77 4.24 -14.79
C ALA A 160 -15.96 3.46 -13.46
N ASP A 161 -17.01 2.64 -13.35
CA ASP A 161 -17.26 1.78 -12.18
C ASP A 161 -16.28 0.58 -12.11
N PRO A 162 -15.96 -0.09 -13.23
CA PRO A 162 -14.86 -1.06 -13.29
C PRO A 162 -13.50 -0.49 -12.90
N ALA A 163 -13.19 0.78 -13.15
CA ALA A 163 -11.85 1.32 -12.89
C ALA A 163 -11.48 1.26 -11.40
N ALA A 164 -12.38 1.67 -10.51
CA ALA A 164 -12.16 1.60 -9.06
C ALA A 164 -12.15 0.16 -8.55
N SER A 165 -13.06 -0.68 -9.06
CA SER A 165 -13.12 -2.10 -8.71
C SER A 165 -11.84 -2.84 -9.12
N LEU A 166 -11.35 -2.56 -10.33
CA LEU A 166 -10.14 -3.14 -10.86
C LEU A 166 -8.90 -2.66 -10.11
N ALA A 167 -8.84 -1.38 -9.72
CA ALA A 167 -7.77 -0.88 -8.86
C ALA A 167 -7.77 -1.58 -7.49
N LEU A 168 -8.93 -1.79 -6.86
CA LEU A 168 -9.06 -2.51 -5.59
C LEU A 168 -8.60 -3.96 -5.68
N VAL A 169 -9.08 -4.71 -6.67
CA VAL A 169 -8.71 -6.12 -6.90
C VAL A 169 -7.22 -6.26 -7.19
N THR A 170 -6.70 -5.40 -8.08
CA THR A 170 -5.27 -5.37 -8.39
C THR A 170 -4.45 -5.05 -7.14
N TYR A 171 -4.89 -4.08 -6.34
CA TYR A 171 -4.22 -3.74 -5.08
C TYR A 171 -4.25 -4.91 -4.08
N GLY A 172 -5.35 -5.65 -3.98
CA GLY A 172 -5.45 -6.87 -3.18
C GLY A 172 -4.40 -7.92 -3.55
N HIS A 173 -4.24 -8.22 -4.85
CA HIS A 173 -3.17 -9.09 -5.33
C HIS A 173 -1.78 -8.56 -4.98
N GLN A 174 -1.56 -7.25 -5.10
CA GLN A 174 -0.29 -6.63 -4.73
C GLN A 174 -0.01 -6.71 -3.22
N LEU A 175 -1.03 -6.59 -2.36
CA LEU A 175 -0.86 -6.80 -0.91
C LEU A 175 -0.39 -8.22 -0.59
N ILE A 176 -0.99 -9.24 -1.22
CA ILE A 176 -0.57 -10.64 -1.03
C ILE A 176 0.89 -10.84 -1.48
N ARG A 177 1.28 -10.25 -2.62
CA ARG A 177 2.68 -10.30 -3.10
C ARG A 177 3.65 -9.62 -2.13
N ARG A 178 3.25 -8.51 -1.51
CA ARG A 178 4.08 -7.76 -0.55
C ARG A 178 4.35 -8.52 0.75
N LEU A 179 3.50 -9.48 1.13
CA LEU A 179 3.81 -10.42 2.23
C LEU A 179 5.09 -11.24 1.96
N ARG A 180 5.49 -11.35 0.70
CA ARG A 180 6.71 -12.04 0.26
C ARG A 180 7.85 -11.07 -0.13
N GLY A 181 7.72 -9.79 0.21
CA GLY A 181 8.70 -8.75 -0.12
C GLY A 181 8.66 -8.30 -1.59
N LEU A 182 7.72 -8.82 -2.39
CA LEU A 182 7.60 -8.48 -3.80
C LEU A 182 6.87 -7.15 -3.98
N THR A 183 7.40 -6.29 -4.84
CA THR A 183 6.90 -4.93 -5.05
C THR A 183 6.96 -4.53 -6.53
N GLU A 184 5.98 -3.75 -6.95
CA GLU A 184 5.93 -3.10 -8.28
C GLU A 184 6.25 -1.60 -8.17
N GLY A 185 6.89 -1.21 -7.06
CA GLY A 185 7.33 0.16 -6.79
C GLY A 185 6.16 1.16 -6.73
N PRO A 186 6.37 2.41 -7.22
CA PRO A 186 5.35 3.46 -7.12
C PRO A 186 4.06 3.20 -7.90
N ALA A 187 4.03 2.21 -8.79
CA ALA A 187 2.78 1.79 -9.44
C ALA A 187 1.73 1.32 -8.43
N ILE A 188 2.15 0.72 -7.30
CA ILE A 188 1.24 0.31 -6.22
C ILE A 188 0.61 1.55 -5.55
N LEU A 189 1.37 2.63 -5.38
CA LEU A 189 0.83 3.90 -4.88
C LEU A 189 -0.15 4.53 -5.87
N ALA A 190 0.08 4.39 -7.18
CA ALA A 190 -0.88 4.83 -8.19
C ALA A 190 -2.22 4.09 -8.06
N LEU A 191 -2.19 2.76 -7.91
CA LEU A 191 -3.41 1.95 -7.66
C LEU A 191 -4.16 2.41 -6.41
N TRP A 192 -3.44 2.59 -5.29
CA TRP A 192 -4.02 3.05 -4.03
C TRP A 192 -4.78 4.37 -4.19
N ARG A 193 -4.20 5.33 -4.93
CA ARG A 193 -4.83 6.65 -5.13
C ARG A 193 -6.12 6.58 -5.95
N GLU A 194 -6.33 5.56 -6.79
CA GLU A 194 -7.55 5.45 -7.59
C GLU A 194 -8.82 5.22 -6.74
N PHE A 195 -8.70 4.58 -5.57
CA PHE A 195 -9.85 4.31 -4.71
C PHE A 195 -9.77 4.97 -3.33
N ALA A 196 -8.59 5.32 -2.84
CA ALA A 196 -8.40 5.91 -1.51
C ALA A 196 -8.31 7.45 -1.52
N TRP A 197 -8.35 8.10 -2.68
CA TRP A 197 -8.30 9.56 -2.82
C TRP A 197 -9.58 10.11 -3.45
N ASP A 198 -9.91 11.35 -3.10
CA ASP A 198 -10.99 12.12 -3.70
C ASP A 198 -10.53 12.72 -5.04
N PRO A 199 -11.48 13.06 -5.95
CA PRO A 199 -11.15 13.71 -7.21
C PRO A 199 -10.35 15.02 -7.07
N GLY A 200 -10.49 15.70 -5.92
CA GLY A 200 -9.73 16.91 -5.58
C GLY A 200 -8.25 16.67 -5.24
N GLY A 201 -7.77 15.43 -5.26
CA GLY A 201 -6.37 15.11 -5.01
C GLY A 201 -6.00 15.06 -3.51
N SER A 202 -6.97 14.77 -2.65
CA SER A 202 -6.76 14.53 -1.21
C SER A 202 -7.10 13.10 -0.83
N PRO A 203 -6.44 12.49 0.16
CA PRO A 203 -6.87 11.22 0.71
C PRO A 203 -8.30 11.31 1.28
N LYS A 204 -9.12 10.28 1.04
CA LYS A 204 -10.46 10.16 1.62
C LYS A 204 -10.38 10.13 3.14
N ARG A 205 -11.07 11.05 3.80
CA ARG A 205 -11.08 11.15 5.27
C ARG A 205 -11.63 9.86 5.89
N LYS A 206 -10.91 9.30 6.87
CA LYS A 206 -11.27 8.05 7.58
C LYS A 206 -11.40 6.81 6.68
N PHE A 207 -10.83 6.83 5.47
CA PHE A 207 -10.80 5.64 4.62
C PHE A 207 -10.09 4.49 5.33
N LYS A 208 -10.70 3.31 5.27
CA LYS A 208 -10.13 2.05 5.78
C LYS A 208 -10.33 1.01 4.71
N LEU A 209 -9.25 0.40 4.23
CA LEU A 209 -9.33 -0.72 3.33
C LEU A 209 -9.90 -1.93 4.06
N ARG A 210 -10.95 -2.56 3.51
CA ARG A 210 -11.56 -3.78 4.05
C ARG A 210 -11.44 -4.91 3.04
N VAL A 211 -11.40 -6.14 3.56
CA VAL A 211 -11.42 -7.38 2.76
C VAL A 211 -12.69 -7.42 1.91
N ASP A 212 -13.84 -7.15 2.51
CA ASP A 212 -15.14 -7.15 1.83
C ASP A 212 -15.19 -6.20 0.63
N ASP A 213 -14.54 -5.03 0.72
CA ASP A 213 -14.52 -4.06 -0.40
C ASP A 213 -13.80 -4.65 -1.63
N ILE A 214 -12.73 -5.41 -1.40
CA ILE A 214 -11.94 -6.06 -2.46
C ILE A 214 -12.70 -7.24 -3.06
N LEU A 215 -13.33 -8.07 -2.22
CA LEU A 215 -14.10 -9.22 -2.68
C LEU A 215 -15.37 -8.81 -3.43
N GLN A 216 -16.07 -7.77 -2.97
CA GLN A 216 -17.19 -7.20 -3.70
C GLN A 216 -16.75 -6.61 -5.04
N ALA A 217 -15.58 -5.96 -5.09
CA ALA A 217 -15.01 -5.47 -6.33
C ALA A 217 -14.66 -6.63 -7.29
N GLU A 218 -14.08 -7.72 -6.80
CA GLU A 218 -13.82 -8.93 -7.60
C GLU A 218 -15.12 -9.51 -8.15
N GLN A 219 -16.16 -9.63 -7.31
CA GLN A 219 -17.46 -10.15 -7.74
C GLN A 219 -18.08 -9.31 -8.85
N ARG A 220 -18.06 -7.98 -8.74
CA ARG A 220 -18.55 -7.08 -9.80
C ARG A 220 -17.79 -7.27 -11.11
N LEU A 221 -16.48 -7.49 -11.07
CA LEU A 221 -15.69 -7.78 -12.27
C LEU A 221 -16.07 -9.14 -12.88
N ILE A 222 -16.31 -10.17 -12.05
CA ILE A 222 -16.79 -11.48 -12.52
C ILE A 222 -18.16 -11.34 -13.23
N GLU A 223 -19.09 -10.56 -12.68
CA GLU A 223 -20.38 -10.30 -13.32
C GLU A 223 -20.22 -9.60 -14.68
N LYS A 224 -19.27 -8.67 -14.80
CA LYS A 224 -18.96 -7.99 -16.06
C LYS A 224 -18.31 -8.90 -17.10
N LEU A 225 -17.45 -9.81 -16.65
CA LEU A 225 -16.76 -10.79 -17.49
C LEU A 225 -17.72 -11.87 -18.01
N THR A 226 -18.62 -12.36 -17.15
CA THR A 226 -19.51 -13.49 -17.47
C THR A 226 -20.88 -13.07 -18.00
N GLY A 227 -21.26 -11.81 -17.80
CA GLY A 227 -22.61 -11.31 -18.12
C GLY A 227 -23.71 -11.85 -17.21
N LYS A 228 -23.37 -12.68 -16.21
CA LYS A 228 -24.32 -13.24 -15.24
C LYS A 228 -24.34 -12.35 -14.00
N ARG A 229 -25.53 -11.91 -13.58
CA ARG A 229 -25.69 -11.37 -12.22
C ARG A 229 -25.66 -12.53 -11.25
N THR A 230 -24.77 -12.48 -10.28
CA THR A 230 -24.81 -13.39 -9.14
C THR A 230 -25.97 -12.95 -8.27
N THR A 231 -27.08 -13.68 -8.30
CA THR A 231 -28.12 -13.54 -7.28
C THR A 231 -27.54 -14.06 -5.97
N GLY A 232 -27.11 -13.12 -5.12
CA GLY A 232 -26.70 -13.39 -3.75
C GLY A 232 -27.85 -13.76 -2.86
#